data_AF-A0A444JZR7-F1
#
_entry.id   AF-A0A444JZR7-F1
#
_cell.length_a   1.000
_cell.length_b   1.000
_cell.length_c   1.000
_cell.angle_alpha   90.00
_cell.angle_beta   90.00
_cell.angle_gamma   90.00
#
_symmetry.space_group_name_H-M   'P 1'
#
loop_
_entity.id
_entity.type
_entity.pdbx_description
1 polymer ?
#
loop_
_entity_poly.entity_id
_entity_poly.type
_entity_poly.pdbx_seq_one_letter_code
_entity_poly.pdbx_strand_id
1 'polypeptide(L)'
;TGTATGTVVEAGSSNGGGTPTATGDLLSTDVDNTTDAFQAVNSATASASGYGTFTVTSAGVWTYTLDNSNPTVNALSNGQPLSDSFTVYSEDGTAKLVSVSITGADDGPPRFAPTDIQLTPSTTTDNLNFNSFQFTGTLSATDSDPGSFVYSITSQSNTNLFSISGNTLSSGSLTTNSISTVTAQATQVGDPVGPAYQYSETFQIITGSNGLNAGETLNDPSNN
;
A
#
# COMPACT_ATOMS: atom_id res chain seq x y z
N THR A 1 22.55 25.76 -24.44
CA THR A 1 23.28 24.53 -24.05
C THR A 1 23.17 24.35 -22.53
N GLY A 2 24.07 23.64 -21.85
CA GLY A 2 24.04 23.46 -20.40
C GLY A 2 23.29 22.21 -19.92
N THR A 3 23.08 22.14 -18.60
CA THR A 3 22.49 20.98 -17.91
C THR A 3 20.97 21.04 -18.00
N ALA A 4 20.40 20.28 -18.93
CA ALA A 4 18.94 20.21 -19.17
C ALA A 4 18.30 18.92 -18.64
N THR A 5 18.98 18.25 -17.69
CA THR A 5 18.51 17.01 -17.09
C THR A 5 18.72 17.05 -15.58
N GLY A 6 17.75 16.58 -14.82
CA GLY A 6 17.83 16.40 -13.37
C GLY A 6 17.44 14.99 -12.94
N THR A 7 17.94 14.55 -11.80
CA THR A 7 17.53 13.31 -11.15
C THR A 7 17.07 13.62 -9.74
N VAL A 8 15.92 13.09 -9.35
CA VAL A 8 15.41 13.15 -7.98
C VAL A 8 15.06 11.76 -7.50
N VAL A 9 15.10 11.58 -6.19
CA VAL A 9 14.69 10.34 -5.53
C VAL A 9 13.56 10.71 -4.58
N GLU A 10 12.47 9.97 -4.69
CA GLU A 10 11.32 10.02 -3.79
C GLU A 10 11.79 9.75 -2.33
N ALA A 11 11.11 10.37 -1.36
CA ALA A 11 11.61 10.52 0.00
C ALA A 11 11.59 9.22 0.82
N GLY A 12 10.73 8.27 0.40
CA GLY A 12 10.42 7.01 1.04
C GLY A 12 9.95 7.18 2.49
N SER A 13 10.07 6.08 3.24
CA SER A 13 9.60 5.89 4.63
C SER A 13 9.83 7.01 5.64
N SER A 14 10.87 7.82 5.46
CA SER A 14 11.31 8.80 6.45
C SER A 14 11.01 10.25 6.08
N ASN A 15 10.33 10.51 4.94
CA ASN A 15 10.18 11.87 4.39
C ASN A 15 11.52 12.66 4.33
N GLY A 16 12.62 11.93 4.19
CA GLY A 16 13.97 12.46 4.38
C GLY A 16 15.10 11.52 3.96
N GLY A 17 14.79 10.38 3.33
CA GLY A 17 15.77 9.48 2.73
C GLY A 17 16.07 9.78 1.26
N GLY A 18 15.14 10.46 0.57
CA GLY A 18 15.28 10.85 -0.83
C GLY A 18 16.07 12.13 -1.07
N THR A 19 16.28 12.42 -2.35
CA THR A 19 16.85 13.68 -2.84
C THR A 19 15.76 14.35 -3.71
N PRO A 20 14.81 15.09 -3.10
CA PRO A 20 13.62 15.57 -3.80
C PRO A 20 13.93 16.79 -4.69
N THR A 21 15.13 17.34 -4.62
CA THR A 21 15.52 18.52 -5.38
C THR A 21 16.59 18.20 -6.41
N ALA A 22 16.41 18.76 -7.61
CA ALA A 22 17.41 18.75 -8.67
C ALA A 22 17.65 20.19 -9.14
N THR A 23 18.90 20.50 -9.48
CA THR A 23 19.29 21.82 -10.00
C THR A 23 20.21 21.67 -11.19
N GLY A 24 20.23 22.68 -12.05
CA GLY A 24 21.19 22.75 -13.14
C GLY A 24 21.27 24.13 -13.75
N ASP A 25 22.32 24.33 -14.55
CA ASP A 25 22.62 25.59 -15.20
C ASP A 25 22.41 25.47 -16.70
N LEU A 26 21.47 26.25 -17.22
CA LEU A 26 21.28 26.41 -18.66
C LEU A 26 22.13 27.58 -19.16
N LEU A 27 22.67 27.40 -20.36
CA LEU A 27 23.45 28.43 -21.03
C LEU A 27 22.65 28.92 -22.23
N SER A 28 22.33 30.20 -22.24
CA SER A 28 21.86 30.90 -23.44
C SER A 28 23.08 31.41 -24.18
N THR A 29 23.09 31.22 -25.50
CA THR A 29 24.06 31.84 -26.40
C THR A 29 23.28 32.25 -27.62
N ASP A 30 23.04 33.54 -27.77
CA ASP A 30 22.31 34.11 -28.89
C ASP A 30 23.29 34.91 -29.79
N VAL A 31 23.26 34.64 -31.09
CA VAL A 31 24.11 35.35 -32.06
C VAL A 31 23.53 36.72 -32.43
N ASP A 32 22.22 36.90 -32.27
CA ASP A 32 21.47 38.07 -32.68
C ASP A 32 21.08 38.97 -31.48
N ASN A 33 21.30 38.51 -30.24
CA ASN A 33 21.01 39.26 -29.02
C ASN A 33 22.24 39.30 -28.09
N THR A 34 22.50 40.46 -27.49
CA THR A 34 23.66 40.64 -26.58
C THR A 34 23.35 40.24 -25.14
N THR A 35 22.09 39.96 -24.82
CA THR A 35 21.65 39.61 -23.47
C THR A 35 21.35 38.11 -23.42
N ASP A 36 22.38 37.31 -23.15
CA ASP A 36 22.27 35.86 -22.93
C ASP A 36 21.50 35.57 -21.63
N ALA A 37 20.17 35.70 -21.65
CA ALA A 37 19.30 35.62 -20.47
C ALA A 37 18.05 34.76 -20.69
N PHE A 38 17.46 34.32 -19.57
CA PHE A 38 16.22 33.54 -19.49
C PHE A 38 15.08 34.33 -18.87
N GLN A 39 13.85 33.99 -19.25
CA GLN A 39 12.65 34.46 -18.58
C GLN A 39 12.58 33.82 -17.19
N ALA A 40 12.68 34.65 -16.14
CA ALA A 40 12.69 34.17 -14.77
C ALA A 40 11.32 33.63 -14.34
N VAL A 41 11.32 32.45 -13.70
CA VAL A 41 10.18 31.83 -13.04
C VAL A 41 10.44 31.89 -11.54
N ASN A 42 9.97 32.96 -10.91
CA ASN A 42 10.30 33.29 -9.51
C ASN A 42 9.39 32.59 -8.49
N SER A 43 8.25 32.04 -8.93
CA SER A 43 7.31 31.30 -8.09
C SER A 43 7.33 29.83 -8.48
N ALA A 44 7.20 28.95 -7.48
CA ALA A 44 7.08 27.52 -7.70
C ALA A 44 5.92 27.23 -8.68
N THR A 45 6.26 26.74 -9.86
CA THR A 45 5.32 26.48 -10.95
C THR A 45 5.23 24.99 -11.19
N ALA A 46 4.03 24.44 -11.35
CA ALA A 46 3.84 23.01 -11.61
C ALA A 46 4.57 22.56 -12.89
N SER A 47 5.22 21.41 -12.83
CA SER A 47 5.80 20.73 -13.99
C SER A 47 4.72 20.18 -14.93
N ALA A 48 5.13 19.64 -16.08
CA ALA A 48 4.23 19.16 -17.12
C ALA A 48 3.32 18.02 -16.64
N SER A 49 3.84 17.08 -15.84
CA SER A 49 3.05 16.00 -15.26
C SER A 49 2.48 16.35 -13.88
N GLY A 50 2.86 17.48 -13.29
CA GLY A 50 2.43 17.90 -11.95
C GLY A 50 3.01 17.05 -10.81
N TYR A 51 4.08 16.30 -11.06
CA TYR A 51 4.78 15.53 -10.02
C TYR A 51 5.67 16.40 -9.13
N GLY A 52 5.93 17.64 -9.53
CA GLY A 52 6.70 18.59 -8.74
C GLY A 52 6.50 20.03 -9.21
N THR A 53 7.35 20.91 -8.70
CA THR A 53 7.38 22.31 -9.10
C THR A 53 8.78 22.74 -9.51
N PHE A 54 8.87 23.79 -10.31
CA PHE A 54 10.14 24.35 -10.74
C PHE A 54 10.20 25.88 -10.62
N THR A 55 11.43 26.38 -10.53
CA THR A 55 11.79 27.81 -10.63
C THR A 55 13.00 27.97 -11.54
N VAL A 56 13.17 29.17 -12.10
CA VAL A 56 14.27 29.50 -13.02
C VAL A 56 14.71 30.93 -12.77
N THR A 57 16.00 31.15 -12.59
CA THR A 57 16.59 32.51 -12.51
C THR A 57 16.84 33.06 -13.92
N SER A 58 16.97 34.38 -14.06
CA SER A 58 17.32 34.99 -15.36
C SER A 58 18.69 34.56 -15.90
N ALA A 59 19.57 34.04 -15.03
CA ALA A 59 20.86 33.46 -15.40
C ALA A 59 20.76 32.00 -15.90
N GLY A 60 19.57 31.39 -15.90
CA GLY A 60 19.36 30.01 -16.37
C GLY A 60 19.57 28.93 -15.31
N VAL A 61 19.80 29.31 -14.04
CA VAL A 61 19.79 28.35 -12.92
C VAL A 61 18.35 27.91 -12.68
N TRP A 62 18.06 26.63 -12.88
CA TRP A 62 16.76 26.04 -12.57
C TRP A 62 16.82 25.19 -11.32
N THR A 63 15.69 25.10 -10.61
CA THR A 63 15.47 24.17 -9.50
C THR A 63 14.17 23.45 -9.76
N TYR A 64 14.17 22.13 -9.62
CA TYR A 64 12.99 21.29 -9.57
C TYR A 64 12.88 20.71 -8.16
N THR A 65 11.67 20.71 -7.60
CA THR A 65 11.34 20.10 -6.31
C THR A 65 10.19 19.12 -6.53
N LEU A 66 10.47 17.84 -6.33
CA LEU A 66 9.51 16.75 -6.37
C LEU A 66 8.48 16.94 -5.24
N ASP A 67 7.20 16.74 -5.56
CA ASP A 67 6.13 16.69 -4.58
C ASP A 67 5.96 15.25 -4.07
N ASN A 68 6.57 14.95 -2.93
CA ASN A 68 6.46 13.62 -2.33
C ASN A 68 5.06 13.29 -1.80
N SER A 69 4.15 14.28 -1.75
CA SER A 69 2.75 14.04 -1.38
C SER A 69 1.87 13.70 -2.59
N ASN A 70 2.43 13.76 -3.81
CA ASN A 70 1.71 13.37 -5.01
C ASN A 70 1.44 11.85 -4.98
N PRO A 71 0.17 11.38 -5.07
CA PRO A 71 -0.15 9.95 -4.93
C PRO A 71 0.53 9.04 -5.96
N THR A 72 0.86 9.56 -7.15
CA THR A 72 1.58 8.77 -8.17
C THR A 72 3.06 8.65 -7.87
N VAL A 73 3.65 9.69 -7.26
CA VAL A 73 5.05 9.69 -6.82
C VAL A 73 5.21 8.82 -5.59
N ASN A 74 4.32 8.97 -4.60
CA ASN A 74 4.34 8.20 -3.36
C ASN A 74 4.14 6.70 -3.62
N ALA A 75 3.34 6.33 -4.63
CA ALA A 75 3.14 4.92 -4.99
C ALA A 75 4.30 4.27 -5.78
N LEU A 76 5.45 4.94 -5.95
CA LEU A 76 6.59 4.38 -6.67
C LEU A 76 7.40 3.42 -5.79
N SER A 77 7.53 2.17 -6.22
CA SER A 77 8.44 1.21 -5.59
C SER A 77 9.92 1.59 -5.70
N ASN A 78 10.79 1.03 -4.85
CA ASN A 78 12.22 1.30 -4.94
C ASN A 78 12.83 0.94 -6.30
N GLY A 79 13.50 1.91 -6.89
CA GLY A 79 14.08 1.78 -8.23
C GLY A 79 13.05 1.87 -9.36
N GLN A 80 11.75 2.01 -9.06
CA GLN A 80 10.73 2.23 -10.08
C GLN A 80 10.96 3.59 -10.76
N PRO A 81 11.12 3.61 -12.08
CA PRO A 81 11.36 4.86 -12.79
C PRO A 81 10.05 5.59 -13.06
N LEU A 82 10.08 6.91 -12.90
CA LEU A 82 9.07 7.85 -13.37
C LEU A 82 9.77 9.05 -14.03
N SER A 83 9.08 9.74 -14.94
CA SER A 83 9.64 10.90 -15.63
C SER A 83 8.71 12.10 -15.56
N ASP A 84 9.31 13.28 -15.47
CA ASP A 84 8.65 14.57 -15.54
C ASP A 84 9.45 15.54 -16.40
N SER A 85 8.88 16.69 -16.73
CA SER A 85 9.58 17.72 -17.49
C SER A 85 8.98 19.10 -17.28
N PHE A 86 9.74 20.13 -17.64
CA PHE A 86 9.24 21.50 -17.75
C PHE A 86 9.98 22.24 -18.86
N THR A 87 9.33 23.28 -19.39
CA THR A 87 9.90 24.12 -20.45
C THR A 87 10.31 25.45 -19.87
N VAL A 88 11.52 25.89 -20.20
CA VAL A 88 12.01 27.24 -19.93
C VAL A 88 12.14 28.01 -21.25
N TYR A 89 12.18 29.33 -21.16
CA TYR A 89 12.28 30.20 -22.32
C TYR A 89 13.43 31.19 -22.13
N SER A 90 14.23 31.38 -23.16
CA SER A 90 15.12 32.55 -23.24
C SER A 90 14.31 33.83 -23.45
N GLU A 91 14.94 34.99 -23.26
CA GLU A 91 14.30 36.31 -23.44
C GLU A 91 13.75 36.51 -24.87
N ASP A 92 14.39 35.92 -25.89
CA ASP A 92 13.91 35.92 -27.28
C ASP A 92 12.70 34.99 -27.53
N GLY A 93 12.28 34.22 -26.50
CA GLY A 93 11.20 33.25 -26.58
C GLY A 93 11.60 31.86 -27.06
N THR A 94 12.89 31.60 -27.30
CA THR A 94 13.36 30.26 -27.68
C THR A 94 13.14 29.27 -26.53
N ALA A 95 12.45 28.17 -26.82
CA ALA A 95 12.07 27.17 -25.82
C ALA A 95 13.19 26.14 -25.57
N LYS A 96 13.35 25.75 -24.31
CA LYS A 96 14.26 24.68 -23.89
C LYS A 96 13.55 23.74 -22.90
N LEU A 97 13.48 22.45 -23.28
CA LEU A 97 12.94 21.40 -22.40
C LEU A 97 14.00 20.96 -21.38
N VAL A 98 13.60 20.86 -20.11
CA VAL A 98 14.34 20.21 -19.04
C VAL A 98 13.63 18.91 -18.68
N SER A 99 14.36 17.79 -18.67
CA SER A 99 13.83 16.47 -18.32
C SER A 99 14.25 16.07 -16.90
N VAL A 100 13.32 15.54 -16.12
CA VAL A 100 13.58 15.06 -14.76
C VAL A 100 13.30 13.57 -14.70
N SER A 101 14.30 12.81 -14.25
CA SER A 101 14.14 11.39 -13.92
C SER A 101 13.88 11.26 -12.43
N ILE A 102 12.80 10.57 -12.08
CA ILE A 102 12.36 10.30 -10.72
C ILE A 102 12.59 8.82 -10.47
N THR A 103 13.26 8.50 -9.37
CA THR A 103 13.41 7.11 -8.89
C THR A 103 12.60 6.96 -7.62
N GLY A 104 11.70 5.98 -7.57
CA GLY A 104 10.98 5.62 -6.36
C GLY A 104 11.90 5.12 -5.27
N ALA A 105 11.51 5.31 -4.01
CA ALA A 105 12.12 4.69 -2.85
C ALA A 105 11.05 3.88 -2.11
N ASP A 106 11.49 2.95 -1.27
CA ASP A 106 10.55 2.13 -0.51
C ASP A 106 9.91 2.99 0.61
N ASP A 107 8.60 2.83 0.77
CA ASP A 107 7.84 3.47 1.83
C ASP A 107 7.86 2.69 3.15
N GLY A 108 7.59 3.41 4.23
CA GLY A 108 7.67 2.85 5.57
C GLY A 108 6.57 1.83 5.78
N PRO A 109 6.70 0.92 6.75
CA PRO A 109 5.56 0.09 7.11
C PRO A 109 4.38 1.01 7.44
N PRO A 110 3.22 0.84 6.79
CA PRO A 110 2.03 1.60 7.10
C PRO A 110 1.75 1.45 8.59
N ARG A 111 1.60 2.59 9.28
CA ARG A 111 1.35 2.64 10.73
C ARG A 111 -0.08 2.23 11.11
N PHE A 112 -0.65 1.25 10.41
CA PHE A 112 -1.93 0.67 10.74
C PHE A 112 -1.77 -0.84 10.82
N ALA A 113 -1.56 -1.32 12.04
CA ALA A 113 -1.94 -2.68 12.37
C ALA A 113 -3.41 -2.88 11.96
N PRO A 114 -3.80 -4.03 11.38
CA PRO A 114 -5.19 -4.45 11.48
C PRO A 114 -5.58 -4.33 12.96
N THR A 115 -6.53 -3.45 13.27
CA THR A 115 -6.93 -3.26 14.67
C THR A 115 -7.80 -4.40 15.17
N ASP A 116 -8.30 -5.24 14.25
CA ASP A 116 -9.14 -6.39 14.54
C ASP A 116 -9.01 -7.40 13.37
N ILE A 117 -8.52 -8.61 13.62
CA ILE A 117 -8.67 -9.71 12.67
C ILE A 117 -10.02 -10.34 12.98
N GLN A 118 -11.05 -10.07 12.17
CA GLN A 118 -12.36 -10.65 12.45
C GLN A 118 -12.48 -12.07 11.91
N LEU A 119 -12.84 -12.98 12.81
CA LEU A 119 -13.44 -14.25 12.42
C LEU A 119 -15.00 -14.12 12.42
N THR A 120 -15.64 -13.83 11.27
CA THR A 120 -17.09 -14.02 10.98
C THR A 120 -17.52 -15.44 10.53
N PRO A 121 -18.37 -16.14 11.27
CA PRO A 121 -18.85 -17.44 10.84
C PRO A 121 -19.99 -17.39 9.81
N SER A 122 -20.12 -18.40 8.95
CA SER A 122 -21.21 -18.53 7.98
C SER A 122 -21.94 -19.88 8.13
N THR A 123 -23.27 -19.84 8.07
CA THR A 123 -24.11 -21.05 8.03
C THR A 123 -24.86 -21.09 6.71
N THR A 124 -24.74 -22.17 5.94
CA THR A 124 -25.56 -22.35 4.74
C THR A 124 -26.94 -22.88 5.14
N THR A 125 -27.95 -21.99 5.08
CA THR A 125 -29.42 -22.23 5.09
C THR A 125 -30.06 -22.84 6.35
N ASP A 126 -31.11 -22.15 6.85
CA ASP A 126 -32.32 -22.53 7.64
C ASP A 126 -32.37 -23.79 8.54
N ASN A 127 -31.22 -24.38 8.84
CA ASN A 127 -31.07 -25.52 9.72
C ASN A 127 -29.76 -25.29 10.45
N LEU A 128 -29.84 -24.75 11.67
CA LEU A 128 -28.71 -24.57 12.59
C LEU A 128 -28.21 -25.96 13.02
N ASN A 129 -27.60 -26.69 12.10
CA ASN A 129 -26.88 -27.90 12.37
C ASN A 129 -25.45 -27.49 12.75
N PHE A 130 -25.15 -27.56 14.05
CA PHE A 130 -23.82 -27.31 14.61
C PHE A 130 -22.72 -28.25 14.06
N ASN A 131 -23.06 -29.23 13.22
CA ASN A 131 -22.11 -30.13 12.55
C ASN A 131 -21.60 -29.64 11.18
N SER A 132 -22.09 -28.52 10.64
CA SER A 132 -21.60 -27.95 9.38
C SER A 132 -21.41 -26.44 9.46
N PHE A 133 -20.72 -25.99 10.50
CA PHE A 133 -20.31 -24.60 10.60
C PHE A 133 -19.17 -24.34 9.61
N GLN A 134 -19.42 -23.51 8.60
CA GLN A 134 -18.36 -23.04 7.71
C GLN A 134 -17.98 -21.64 8.15
N PHE A 135 -16.85 -21.54 8.84
CA PHE A 135 -16.33 -20.26 9.22
C PHE A 135 -15.77 -19.56 7.97
N THR A 136 -16.35 -18.44 7.52
CA THR A 136 -15.81 -17.62 6.41
C THR A 136 -15.80 -16.15 6.80
N GLY A 137 -14.67 -15.65 7.28
CA GLY A 137 -14.42 -14.23 7.52
C GLY A 137 -13.69 -13.59 6.36
N THR A 138 -13.99 -12.32 6.06
CA THR A 138 -13.16 -11.48 5.19
C THR A 138 -12.36 -10.53 6.07
N LEU A 139 -11.04 -10.59 5.97
CA LEU A 139 -10.16 -9.66 6.67
C LEU A 139 -9.87 -8.46 5.75
N SER A 140 -9.91 -7.23 6.29
CA SER A 140 -9.73 -6.00 5.49
C SER A 140 -8.79 -4.99 6.15
N ALA A 141 -8.14 -4.18 5.32
CA ALA A 141 -7.33 -3.02 5.67
C ALA A 141 -7.43 -1.99 4.54
N THR A 142 -7.22 -0.70 4.83
CA THR A 142 -7.18 0.39 3.84
C THR A 142 -5.83 1.07 3.86
N ASP A 143 -5.28 1.34 2.68
CA ASP A 143 -3.97 1.97 2.45
C ASP A 143 -4.12 3.23 1.57
N SER A 144 -3.27 4.24 1.78
CA SER A 144 -3.16 5.44 0.95
C SER A 144 -2.32 5.20 -0.32
N ASP A 145 -1.50 4.15 -0.33
CA ASP A 145 -0.81 3.59 -1.49
C ASP A 145 -1.44 2.22 -1.83
N PRO A 146 -1.20 1.61 -3.01
CA PRO A 146 -1.86 0.36 -3.36
C PRO A 146 -1.24 -0.85 -2.62
N GLY A 147 -1.42 -0.95 -1.30
CA GLY A 147 -1.05 -2.12 -0.49
C GLY A 147 -2.24 -3.03 -0.26
N SER A 148 -2.17 -4.27 -0.76
CA SER A 148 -3.08 -5.34 -0.37
C SER A 148 -2.53 -6.04 0.88
N PHE A 149 -3.37 -6.64 1.70
CA PHE A 149 -2.91 -7.60 2.71
C PHE A 149 -3.26 -9.00 2.23
N VAL A 150 -2.35 -9.94 2.46
CA VAL A 150 -2.67 -11.37 2.36
C VAL A 150 -2.86 -11.89 3.76
N TYR A 151 -3.95 -12.61 3.95
CA TYR A 151 -4.24 -13.25 5.22
C TYR A 151 -3.97 -14.74 5.14
N SER A 152 -3.58 -15.34 6.26
CA SER A 152 -3.36 -16.78 6.35
C SER A 152 -3.69 -17.27 7.75
N ILE A 153 -3.96 -18.57 7.87
CA ILE A 153 -4.03 -19.24 9.17
C ILE A 153 -2.69 -19.91 9.40
N THR A 154 -1.99 -19.51 10.45
CA THR A 154 -0.62 -19.95 10.72
C THR A 154 -0.56 -21.09 11.74
N SER A 155 -1.59 -21.26 12.57
CA SER A 155 -1.64 -22.36 13.54
C SER A 155 -3.05 -22.79 13.92
N GLN A 156 -3.19 -24.05 14.34
CA GLN A 156 -4.41 -24.61 14.93
C GLN A 156 -4.06 -25.64 16.02
N SER A 157 -4.83 -25.67 17.12
CA SER A 157 -4.56 -26.59 18.24
C SER A 157 -5.15 -27.99 18.05
N ASN A 158 -6.02 -28.19 17.06
CA ASN A 158 -6.68 -29.48 16.82
C ASN A 158 -6.72 -29.81 15.32
N THR A 159 -5.64 -30.40 14.81
CA THR A 159 -5.47 -30.74 13.39
C THR A 159 -6.36 -31.87 12.89
N ASN A 160 -6.95 -32.65 13.79
CA ASN A 160 -7.90 -33.70 13.44
C ASN A 160 -9.32 -33.14 13.24
N LEU A 161 -9.61 -31.99 13.84
CA LEU A 161 -10.91 -31.32 13.77
C LEU A 161 -10.92 -30.22 12.72
N PHE A 162 -9.83 -29.49 12.53
CA PHE A 162 -9.77 -28.35 11.63
C PHE A 162 -8.84 -28.60 10.44
N SER A 163 -9.25 -28.11 9.28
CA SER A 163 -8.45 -28.09 8.05
C SER A 163 -8.44 -26.69 7.46
N ILE A 164 -7.29 -26.30 6.91
CA ILE A 164 -7.06 -24.97 6.34
C ILE A 164 -6.88 -25.11 4.83
N SER A 165 -7.60 -24.29 4.05
CA SER A 165 -7.41 -24.18 2.60
C SER A 165 -7.44 -22.71 2.20
N GLY A 166 -6.29 -22.17 1.78
CA GLY A 166 -6.12 -20.74 1.56
C GLY A 166 -6.48 -19.92 2.80
N ASN A 167 -7.48 -19.06 2.67
CA ASN A 167 -8.00 -18.19 3.72
C ASN A 167 -9.17 -18.80 4.51
N THR A 168 -9.56 -20.05 4.21
CA THR A 168 -10.75 -20.69 4.78
C THR A 168 -10.37 -21.69 5.87
N LEU A 169 -10.99 -21.54 7.05
CA LEU A 169 -10.98 -22.55 8.11
C LEU A 169 -12.22 -23.44 7.98
N SER A 170 -12.02 -24.74 7.79
CA SER A 170 -13.10 -25.74 7.82
C SER A 170 -12.96 -26.62 9.05
N SER A 171 -14.10 -27.13 9.54
CA SER A 171 -14.14 -28.09 10.64
C SER A 171 -14.77 -29.41 10.20
N GLY A 172 -14.36 -30.51 10.84
CA GLY A 172 -15.06 -31.78 10.84
C GLY A 172 -16.25 -31.77 11.80
N SER A 173 -16.79 -32.95 12.12
CA SER A 173 -17.96 -33.07 13.00
C SER A 173 -17.66 -32.59 14.43
N LEU A 174 -18.47 -31.66 14.94
CA LEU A 174 -18.29 -30.99 16.24
C LEU A 174 -19.03 -31.72 17.38
N THR A 175 -18.89 -33.04 17.47
CA THR A 175 -19.72 -33.90 18.36
C THR A 175 -19.29 -33.91 19.82
N THR A 176 -18.11 -33.38 20.15
CA THR A 176 -17.55 -33.39 21.52
C THR A 176 -17.29 -31.98 22.01
N ASN A 177 -17.60 -31.72 23.29
CA ASN A 177 -17.24 -30.46 23.93
C ASN A 177 -15.73 -30.30 23.95
N SER A 178 -15.22 -29.29 23.25
CA SER A 178 -13.79 -29.04 23.14
C SER A 178 -13.52 -27.55 22.92
N ILE A 179 -12.43 -27.09 23.52
CA ILE A 179 -11.88 -25.75 23.26
C ILE A 179 -10.68 -25.95 22.35
N SER A 180 -10.69 -25.27 21.21
CA SER A 180 -9.56 -25.22 20.28
C SER A 180 -9.14 -23.78 20.03
N THR A 181 -7.93 -23.57 19.53
CA THR A 181 -7.44 -22.26 19.13
C THR A 181 -7.00 -22.26 17.68
N VAL A 182 -7.20 -21.12 17.02
CA VAL A 182 -6.70 -20.86 15.67
C VAL A 182 -6.01 -19.51 15.65
N THR A 183 -4.83 -19.43 15.06
CA THR A 183 -4.10 -18.16 14.87
C THR A 183 -4.19 -17.75 13.41
N ALA A 184 -4.76 -16.58 13.15
CA ALA A 184 -4.72 -15.94 11.85
C ALA A 184 -3.67 -14.83 11.83
N GLN A 185 -3.06 -14.61 10.68
CA GLN A 185 -2.06 -13.61 10.43
C GLN A 185 -2.43 -12.77 9.21
N ALA A 186 -2.35 -11.46 9.37
CA ALA A 186 -2.29 -10.52 8.27
C ALA A 186 -0.82 -10.24 7.96
N THR A 187 -0.43 -10.45 6.71
CA THR A 187 0.90 -10.11 6.22
C THR A 187 0.72 -9.02 5.17
N GLN A 188 1.38 -7.89 5.40
CA GLN A 188 1.43 -6.83 4.41
C GLN A 188 2.01 -7.38 3.11
N VAL A 189 1.35 -7.12 1.99
CA VAL A 189 1.92 -7.33 0.66
C VAL A 189 2.03 -6.00 -0.08
N GLY A 190 3.08 -5.84 -0.87
CA GLY A 190 3.50 -4.55 -1.40
C GLY A 190 4.97 -4.30 -1.06
N ASP A 191 5.34 -3.02 -0.98
CA ASP A 191 6.74 -2.59 -0.93
C ASP A 191 7.14 -1.93 0.39
N PRO A 192 7.25 -2.69 1.51
CA PRO A 192 7.71 -2.15 2.77
C PRO A 192 9.23 -1.99 2.79
N VAL A 193 9.73 -0.86 3.31
CA VAL A 193 11.09 -0.81 3.85
C VAL A 193 11.22 -1.80 4.99
N GLY A 194 12.00 -2.86 4.75
CA GLY A 194 12.34 -3.86 5.75
C GLY A 194 11.43 -5.10 5.70
N PRO A 195 11.39 -5.90 6.78
CA PRO A 195 10.55 -7.09 6.80
C PRO A 195 9.07 -6.71 6.75
N ALA A 196 8.28 -7.46 5.98
CA ALA A 196 6.84 -7.25 5.88
C ALA A 196 6.18 -7.15 7.26
N TYR A 197 5.32 -6.14 7.44
CA TYR A 197 4.54 -6.02 8.65
C TYR A 197 3.61 -7.24 8.79
N GLN A 198 3.66 -7.86 9.96
CA GLN A 198 2.84 -9.02 10.31
C GLN A 198 2.09 -8.74 11.60
N TYR A 199 0.78 -8.98 11.57
CA TYR A 199 -0.07 -8.94 12.75
C TYR A 199 -0.80 -10.28 12.90
N SER A 200 -0.81 -10.83 14.10
CA SER A 200 -1.44 -12.13 14.38
C SER A 200 -2.42 -12.04 15.53
N GLU A 201 -3.53 -12.75 15.40
CA GLU A 201 -4.56 -12.84 16.41
C GLU A 201 -4.98 -14.30 16.60
N THR A 202 -5.23 -14.69 17.85
CA THR A 202 -5.60 -16.06 18.21
C THR A 202 -7.01 -16.10 18.76
N PHE A 203 -7.85 -16.92 18.12
CA PHE A 203 -9.26 -17.08 18.44
C PHE A 203 -9.47 -18.38 19.20
N GLN A 204 -10.32 -18.33 20.23
CA GLN A 204 -10.83 -19.54 20.87
C GLN A 204 -12.10 -20.00 20.15
N ILE A 205 -12.12 -21.27 19.76
CA ILE A 205 -13.27 -21.95 19.20
C ILE A 205 -13.78 -22.91 20.26
N ILE A 206 -14.97 -22.62 20.79
CA ILE A 206 -15.65 -23.50 21.74
C ILE A 206 -16.66 -24.31 20.94
N THR A 207 -16.43 -25.62 20.89
CA THR A 207 -17.27 -26.59 20.19
C THR A 207 -17.97 -27.46 21.22
N GLY A 208 -19.15 -27.97 20.89
CA GLY A 208 -19.90 -28.87 21.76
C GLY A 208 -21.23 -29.30 21.16
N SER A 209 -21.72 -30.45 21.63
CA SER A 209 -23.08 -30.89 21.32
C SER A 209 -24.06 -30.00 22.07
N ASN A 210 -25.21 -29.72 21.46
CA ASN A 210 -26.36 -29.11 22.13
C ASN A 210 -27.03 -30.07 23.14
N GLY A 211 -26.42 -31.23 23.41
CA GLY A 211 -26.94 -32.26 24.31
C GLY A 211 -27.99 -33.17 23.66
N LEU A 212 -28.29 -32.98 22.37
CA LEU A 212 -29.26 -33.79 21.63
C LEU A 212 -28.58 -35.05 21.06
N ASN A 213 -29.27 -36.19 21.19
CA ASN A 213 -28.87 -37.41 20.50
C ASN A 213 -29.15 -37.28 18.98
N ALA A 214 -28.48 -38.11 18.18
CA ALA A 214 -28.70 -38.13 16.74
C ALA A 214 -30.18 -38.45 16.42
N GLY A 215 -30.91 -37.47 15.88
CA GLY A 215 -32.32 -37.58 15.49
C GLY A 215 -33.29 -36.71 16.29
N GLU A 216 -32.84 -36.13 17.41
CA GLU A 216 -33.67 -35.21 18.20
C GLU A 216 -33.62 -33.79 17.62
N THR A 217 -34.79 -33.13 17.58
CA THR A 217 -34.88 -31.70 17.24
C THR A 217 -35.15 -30.90 18.52
N LEU A 218 -34.87 -29.59 18.49
CA LEU A 218 -35.02 -28.70 19.66
C LEU A 218 -36.44 -28.70 20.29
N ASN A 219 -37.44 -29.17 19.54
CA ASN A 219 -38.85 -29.24 19.93
C ASN A 219 -39.34 -30.67 20.18
N ASP A 220 -38.46 -31.66 20.34
CA ASP A 220 -38.87 -33.02 20.68
C ASP A 220 -39.49 -33.04 22.10
N PRO A 221 -40.77 -33.45 22.26
CA PRO A 221 -41.44 -33.45 23.55
C PRO A 221 -40.84 -34.44 24.56
N SER A 222 -39.91 -35.32 24.15
CA SER A 222 -39.14 -36.19 25.06
C SER A 222 -38.07 -35.43 25.88
N ASN A 223 -37.85 -34.15 25.60
CA ASN A 223 -36.76 -33.35 26.17
C ASN A 223 -37.17 -32.42 27.32
N ASN A 224 -38.28 -32.72 28.02
CA ASN A 224 -38.78 -31.96 29.17
C ASN A 224 -39.06 -32.87 30.38
#